data_AF-A0AAV7IXD5-F1
#
_entry.id   AF-A0AAV7IXD5-F1
#
_cell.length_a   1.000
_cell.length_b   1.000
_cell.length_c   1.000
_cell.angle_alpha   90.00
_cell.angle_beta   90.00
_cell.angle_gamma   90.00
#
_symmetry.space_group_name_H-M   'P 1'
#
loop_
_entity.id
_entity.type
_entity.pdbx_description
1 polymer ?
#
loop_
_entity_poly.entity_id
_entity_poly.type
_entity_poly.pdbx_seq_one_letter_code
_entity_poly.pdbx_strand_id
1 'polypeptide(L)'
;MHKLLSDDRSLKQILLNLSEDIKLVKRVQLNMLKAQEANPARQTNQQVEIGHQGSNVFVTQQQWDTANSRDSYWSMSVSLIHALFDTEVLLESNLRGGLSKIDKNTPKRPALNPHIVTAITGKP
;
A
#
# COMPACT_ATOMS: atom_id res chain seq x y z
N MET A 1 55.74 37.77 -0.08
CA MET A 1 54.97 36.84 0.79
C MET A 1 53.46 36.80 0.46
N HIS A 2 53.03 37.15 -0.77
CA HIS A 2 51.60 37.32 -1.11
C HIS A 2 51.01 36.22 -2.04
N LYS A 3 51.86 35.41 -2.70
CA LYS A 3 51.42 34.37 -3.67
C LYS A 3 50.89 33.09 -2.99
N LEU A 4 51.55 32.66 -1.91
CA LEU A 4 51.24 31.40 -1.20
C LEU A 4 49.86 31.38 -0.53
N LEU A 5 49.33 32.54 -0.11
CA LEU A 5 48.01 32.65 0.52
C LEU A 5 46.85 32.58 -0.50
N SER A 6 47.11 32.89 -1.77
CA SER A 6 46.09 32.89 -2.83
C SER A 6 45.82 31.48 -3.38
N ASP A 7 46.86 30.63 -3.37
CA ASP A 7 46.77 29.24 -3.81
C ASP A 7 45.99 28.38 -2.81
N ASP A 8 46.19 28.56 -1.50
CA ASP A 8 45.46 27.82 -0.46
C ASP A 8 43.94 28.13 -0.48
N ARG A 9 43.58 29.37 -0.80
CA ARG A 9 42.18 29.80 -0.93
C ARG A 9 41.50 29.16 -2.15
N SER A 10 42.23 29.07 -3.26
CA SER A 10 41.75 28.42 -4.49
C SER A 10 41.57 26.90 -4.29
N LEU A 11 42.51 26.26 -3.60
CA LEU A 11 42.43 24.82 -3.28
C LEU A 11 41.22 24.50 -2.38
N LYS A 12 40.95 25.34 -1.38
CA LYS A 12 39.75 25.19 -0.54
C LYS A 12 38.45 25.30 -1.34
N GLN A 13 38.39 26.22 -2.30
CA GLN A 13 37.21 26.37 -3.14
C GLN A 13 37.00 25.14 -4.06
N ILE A 14 38.08 24.59 -4.62
CA ILE A 14 38.03 23.38 -5.43
C ILE A 14 37.52 22.19 -4.61
N LEU A 15 38.02 22.02 -3.38
CA LEU A 15 37.58 20.96 -2.48
C LEU A 15 36.09 21.09 -2.09
N LEU A 16 35.61 22.32 -1.87
CA LEU A 16 34.19 22.56 -1.57
C LEU A 16 33.30 22.19 -2.75
N ASN A 17 33.69 22.58 -3.97
CA ASN A 17 32.92 22.26 -5.17
C ASN A 17 32.87 20.74 -5.40
N LEU A 18 34.00 20.05 -5.27
CA LEU A 18 34.06 18.59 -5.38
C LEU A 18 33.20 17.88 -4.32
N SER A 19 33.12 18.42 -3.11
CA SER A 19 32.27 17.87 -2.06
C SER A 19 30.78 17.95 -2.43
N GLU A 20 30.35 19.08 -2.99
CA GLU A 20 28.97 19.25 -3.44
C GLU A 20 28.63 18.37 -4.64
N ASP A 21 29.55 18.23 -5.61
CA ASP A 21 29.38 17.34 -6.75
C ASP A 21 29.21 15.88 -6.31
N ILE A 22 30.02 15.42 -5.35
CA ILE A 22 29.89 14.06 -4.78
C ILE A 22 28.53 13.88 -4.09
N LYS A 23 28.04 14.88 -3.36
CA LYS A 23 26.71 14.82 -2.73
C LYS A 23 25.59 14.79 -3.76
N LEU A 24 25.75 15.50 -4.88
CA LEU A 24 24.78 15.51 -5.97
C LEU A 24 24.71 14.13 -6.65
N VAL A 25 25.87 13.55 -6.98
CA VAL A 25 25.95 12.21 -7.58
C VAL A 25 25.29 11.17 -6.68
N LYS A 26 25.57 11.19 -5.37
CA LYS A 26 24.92 10.29 -4.40
C LYS A 26 23.41 10.44 -4.37
N ARG A 27 22.89 11.68 -4.41
CA ARG A 27 21.44 11.95 -4.44
C ARG A 27 20.79 11.44 -5.72
N VAL A 28 21.42 11.70 -6.86
CA VAL A 28 20.95 11.24 -8.17
C VAL A 28 20.90 9.71 -8.22
N GLN A 29 21.93 9.04 -7.70
CA GLN A 29 21.98 7.58 -7.65
C GLN A 29 20.93 6.98 -6.71
N LEU A 30 20.70 7.60 -5.54
CA LEU A 30 19.62 7.19 -4.63
C LEU A 30 18.24 7.33 -5.26
N ASN A 31 18.01 8.40 -6.02
CA ASN A 31 16.74 8.61 -6.72
C ASN A 31 16.54 7.60 -7.86
N MET A 32 17.60 7.24 -8.58
CA MET A 32 17.54 6.17 -9.59
C MET A 32 17.21 4.81 -8.98
N LEU A 33 17.77 4.47 -7.80
CA LEU A 33 17.44 3.23 -7.09
C LEU A 33 15.97 3.19 -6.66
N LYS A 34 15.45 4.28 -6.07
CA LYS A 34 14.03 4.39 -5.71
C LYS A 34 13.10 4.29 -6.93
N ALA A 35 13.49 4.86 -8.06
CA ALA A 35 12.72 4.75 -9.30
C ALA A 35 12.71 3.32 -9.88
N GLN A 36 13.78 2.54 -9.67
CA GLN A 36 13.83 1.12 -10.04
C GLN A 36 13.01 0.23 -9.11
N GLU A 37 12.88 0.59 -7.82
CA GLU A 37 11.97 -0.08 -6.88
C GLU A 37 10.50 0.25 -7.17
N ALA A 38 10.22 1.46 -7.66
CA ALA A 38 8.89 1.89 -8.09
C ALA A 38 8.42 1.25 -9.42
N ASN A 39 9.12 0.23 -9.93
CA ASN A 39 8.72 -0.48 -11.14
C ASN A 39 7.39 -1.21 -10.89
N PRO A 40 6.26 -0.76 -11.47
CA PRO A 40 4.92 -1.23 -11.09
C PRO A 40 4.75 -2.74 -11.34
N ALA A 41 5.53 -3.31 -12.27
CA ALA A 41 5.52 -4.74 -12.58
C ALA A 41 6.07 -5.65 -11.46
N ARG A 42 6.80 -5.13 -10.45
CA ARG A 42 7.23 -5.91 -9.28
C ARG A 42 6.25 -5.86 -8.13
N GLN A 43 5.48 -4.77 -8.00
CA GLN A 43 4.46 -4.62 -6.95
C GLN A 43 3.23 -5.48 -7.19
N THR A 44 2.95 -5.90 -8.43
CA THR A 44 1.76 -6.71 -8.78
C THR A 44 1.74 -8.11 -8.17
N ASN A 45 2.88 -8.65 -7.73
CA ASN A 45 2.96 -10.02 -7.17
C ASN A 45 3.17 -10.06 -5.65
N GLN A 46 3.33 -8.90 -4.99
CA GLN A 46 3.39 -8.89 -3.52
C GLN A 46 1.97 -8.99 -2.97
N GLN A 47 1.74 -10.01 -2.14
CA GLN A 47 0.48 -10.24 -1.44
C GLN A 47 0.63 -9.84 0.04
N VAL A 48 -0.44 -9.27 0.59
CA VAL A 48 -0.54 -8.89 2.00
C VAL A 48 -1.63 -9.73 2.64
N GLU A 49 -1.30 -10.38 3.75
CA GLU A 49 -2.26 -11.12 4.57
C GLU A 49 -3.10 -10.15 5.41
N ILE A 50 -4.42 -10.35 5.42
CA ILE A 50 -5.41 -9.47 6.06
C ILE A 50 -5.96 -10.11 7.33
N GLY A 51 -5.97 -9.37 8.44
CA GLY A 51 -6.50 -9.83 9.71
C GLY A 51 -5.38 -10.29 10.64
N HIS A 52 -5.55 -11.45 11.28
CA HIS A 52 -4.51 -12.04 12.13
C HIS A 52 -3.53 -12.88 11.29
N GLN A 53 -2.31 -13.07 11.80
CA GLN A 53 -1.33 -13.97 11.19
C GLN A 53 -1.92 -15.38 11.10
N GLY A 54 -1.91 -15.99 9.90
CA GLY A 54 -2.52 -17.29 9.64
C GLY A 54 -4.00 -17.24 9.27
N SER A 55 -4.57 -16.05 9.08
CA SER A 55 -5.90 -15.87 8.49
C SER A 55 -5.97 -16.42 7.06
N ASN A 56 -4.87 -16.53 6.32
CA ASN A 56 -4.85 -16.98 4.93
C ASN A 56 -5.81 -16.20 3.99
N VAL A 57 -6.11 -14.94 4.30
CA VAL A 57 -6.89 -14.05 3.43
C VAL A 57 -5.93 -13.02 2.87
N PHE A 58 -5.76 -12.99 1.55
CA PHE A 58 -4.74 -12.18 0.90
C PHE A 58 -5.34 -11.16 -0.08
N VAL A 59 -4.73 -9.99 -0.13
CA VAL A 59 -4.94 -8.98 -1.18
C VAL A 59 -3.61 -8.62 -1.81
N THR A 60 -3.61 -7.97 -2.98
CA THR A 60 -2.38 -7.43 -3.56
C THR A 60 -1.87 -6.24 -2.73
N GLN A 61 -0.57 -5.96 -2.80
CA GLN A 61 0.02 -4.78 -2.16
C GLN A 61 -0.69 -3.49 -2.57
N GLN A 62 -1.05 -3.35 -3.85
CA GLN A 62 -1.78 -2.18 -4.36
C GLN A 62 -3.18 -2.05 -3.73
N GLN A 63 -3.92 -3.17 -3.59
CA GLN A 63 -5.22 -3.18 -2.94
C GLN A 63 -5.09 -2.82 -1.45
N TRP A 64 -4.06 -3.32 -0.78
CA TRP A 64 -3.74 -2.97 0.60
C TRP A 64 -3.43 -1.49 0.75
N ASP A 65 -2.53 -0.93 -0.06
CA ASP A 65 -2.16 0.49 0.00
C ASP A 65 -3.37 1.40 -0.27
N THR A 66 -4.25 0.99 -1.19
CA THR A 66 -5.51 1.68 -1.48
C THR A 66 -6.49 1.65 -0.31
N ALA A 67 -6.53 0.55 0.45
CA ALA A 67 -7.35 0.44 1.64
C ALA A 67 -6.76 1.21 2.82
N ASN A 68 -5.44 1.13 3.00
CA ASN A 68 -4.71 1.74 4.11
C ASN A 68 -4.59 3.27 3.97
N SER A 69 -4.74 3.80 2.76
CA SER A 69 -4.80 5.25 2.50
C SER A 69 -6.15 5.90 2.82
N ARG A 70 -7.16 5.13 3.30
CA ARG A 70 -8.49 5.65 3.63
C ARG A 70 -8.53 6.27 5.02
N ASP A 71 -9.27 7.36 5.16
CA ASP A 71 -9.29 8.18 6.38
C ASP A 71 -10.07 7.58 7.56
N SER A 72 -10.81 6.48 7.34
CA SER A 72 -11.58 5.81 8.39
C SER A 72 -11.56 4.30 8.24
N TYR A 73 -11.72 3.60 9.36
CA TYR A 73 -11.88 2.15 9.40
C TYR A 73 -13.03 1.68 8.50
N TRP A 74 -14.15 2.39 8.50
CA TRP A 74 -15.29 2.05 7.63
C TRP A 74 -14.90 2.09 6.14
N SER A 75 -14.29 3.20 5.70
CA SER A 75 -13.85 3.34 4.30
C SER A 75 -12.76 2.33 3.92
N MET A 76 -11.86 2.01 4.85
CA MET A 76 -10.86 0.95 4.66
C MET A 76 -11.54 -0.41 4.48
N SER A 77 -12.49 -0.77 5.35
CA SER A 77 -13.25 -2.02 5.24
C SER A 77 -14.02 -2.13 3.93
N VAL A 78 -14.68 -1.06 3.47
CA VAL A 78 -15.36 -1.05 2.16
C VAL A 78 -14.37 -1.31 1.02
N SER A 79 -13.19 -0.67 1.06
CA SER A 79 -12.14 -0.92 0.07
C SER A 79 -11.67 -2.37 0.06
N LEU A 80 -11.52 -2.99 1.24
CA LEU A 80 -11.14 -4.40 1.36
C LEU A 80 -12.25 -5.36 0.90
N ILE A 81 -13.52 -5.03 1.18
CA ILE A 81 -14.66 -5.83 0.70
C ILE A 81 -14.65 -5.90 -0.82
N HIS A 82 -14.42 -4.79 -1.52
CA HIS A 82 -14.33 -4.77 -2.98
C HIS A 82 -13.08 -5.47 -3.53
N ALA A 83 -12.02 -5.60 -2.74
CA ALA A 83 -10.82 -6.34 -3.14
C ALA A 83 -10.99 -7.86 -2.97
N LEU A 84 -11.81 -8.30 -2.00
CA LEU A 84 -11.91 -9.68 -1.56
C LEU A 84 -13.17 -10.40 -2.06
N PHE A 85 -14.19 -9.65 -2.49
CA PHE A 85 -15.43 -10.20 -3.04
C PHE A 85 -15.72 -9.63 -4.42
N ASP A 86 -16.08 -10.52 -5.34
CA ASP A 86 -16.61 -10.13 -6.63
C ASP A 86 -17.94 -9.37 -6.46
N THR A 87 -18.17 -8.41 -7.34
CA THR A 87 -19.39 -7.59 -7.32
C THR A 87 -20.65 -8.45 -7.35
N GLU A 88 -20.68 -9.53 -8.14
CA GLU A 88 -21.83 -10.44 -8.22
C GLU A 88 -22.10 -11.13 -6.87
N VAL A 89 -21.04 -11.57 -6.18
CA VAL A 89 -21.17 -12.17 -4.84
C VAL A 89 -21.77 -11.15 -3.86
N LEU A 90 -21.35 -9.88 -3.93
CA LEU A 90 -21.90 -8.82 -3.08
C LEU A 90 -23.38 -8.50 -3.38
N LEU A 91 -23.79 -8.58 -4.64
CA LEU A 91 -25.18 -8.35 -5.06
C LEU A 91 -26.12 -9.48 -4.63
N GLU A 92 -25.65 -10.72 -4.74
CA GLU A 92 -26.45 -11.91 -4.49
C GLU A 92 -26.41 -12.37 -3.02
N SER A 93 -25.41 -11.96 -2.25
CA SER A 93 -25.23 -12.38 -0.85
C SER A 93 -25.71 -11.33 0.16
N ASN A 94 -25.69 -11.69 1.43
CA ASN A 94 -25.72 -10.74 2.54
C ASN A 94 -24.77 -11.18 3.66
N LEU A 95 -24.57 -10.34 4.68
CA LEU A 95 -23.58 -10.58 5.73
C LEU A 95 -23.74 -11.92 6.48
N ARG A 96 -24.98 -12.39 6.69
CA ARG A 96 -25.28 -13.57 7.54
C ARG A 96 -26.02 -14.69 6.81
N GLY A 97 -26.36 -14.47 5.55
CA GLY A 97 -27.33 -15.25 4.80
C GLY A 97 -28.75 -15.14 5.36
N GLY A 98 -29.68 -15.84 4.70
CA GLY A 98 -31.06 -15.96 5.16
C GLY A 98 -32.02 -14.96 4.52
N LEU A 99 -33.22 -14.89 5.09
CA LEU A 99 -34.28 -14.00 4.65
C LEU A 99 -34.07 -12.59 5.21
N SER A 100 -34.51 -11.59 4.45
CA SER A 100 -34.55 -10.22 4.96
C SER A 100 -35.53 -10.12 6.13
N LYS A 101 -35.10 -9.43 7.20
CA LYS A 101 -35.93 -9.17 8.38
C LYS A 101 -36.94 -8.05 8.15
N ILE A 102 -36.70 -7.23 7.13
CA ILE A 102 -37.51 -6.05 6.79
C ILE A 102 -38.52 -6.42 5.72
N ASP A 103 -38.06 -7.06 4.63
CA ASP A 103 -38.92 -7.48 3.53
C ASP A 103 -38.91 -9.01 3.40
N LYS A 104 -39.99 -9.66 3.86
CA LYS A 104 -40.13 -11.12 3.81
C LYS A 104 -40.36 -11.66 2.39
N ASN A 105 -40.66 -10.81 1.42
CA ASN A 105 -40.86 -11.21 0.03
C ASN A 105 -39.54 -11.27 -0.75
N THR A 106 -38.47 -10.69 -0.22
CA THR A 106 -37.13 -10.79 -0.83
C THR A 106 -36.63 -12.24 -0.78
N PRO A 107 -36.05 -12.77 -1.88
CA PRO A 107 -35.45 -14.09 -1.91
C PRO A 107 -34.39 -14.29 -0.81
N LYS A 108 -34.30 -15.52 -0.30
CA LYS A 108 -33.22 -15.91 0.62
C LYS A 108 -31.87 -15.75 -0.06
N ARG A 109 -30.95 -15.03 0.58
CA ARG A 109 -29.59 -14.83 0.06
C ARG A 109 -28.58 -15.71 0.80
N PRO A 110 -27.52 -16.19 0.13
CA PRO A 110 -26.38 -16.81 0.79
C PRO A 110 -25.64 -15.84 1.71
N ALA A 111 -24.89 -16.40 2.65
CA ALA A 111 -23.98 -15.63 3.50
C ALA A 111 -22.69 -15.34 2.74
N LEU A 112 -22.09 -14.17 2.97
CA LEU A 112 -20.70 -13.93 2.60
C LEU A 112 -19.79 -14.92 3.32
N ASN A 113 -18.63 -15.22 2.71
CA ASN A 113 -17.66 -16.12 3.33
C ASN A 113 -17.27 -15.58 4.72
N PRO A 114 -17.65 -16.27 5.81
CA PRO A 114 -17.46 -15.77 7.16
C PRO A 114 -15.98 -15.59 7.51
N HIS A 115 -15.11 -16.42 6.92
CA HIS A 115 -13.67 -16.35 7.12
C HIS A 115 -13.08 -15.03 6.63
N ILE A 116 -13.49 -14.59 5.44
CA ILE A 116 -13.09 -13.30 4.86
C ILE A 116 -13.69 -12.13 5.67
N VAL A 117 -14.94 -12.25 6.10
CA VAL A 117 -15.61 -11.23 6.93
C VAL A 117 -14.90 -11.06 8.27
N THR A 118 -14.50 -12.15 8.93
CA THR A 118 -13.72 -12.12 10.18
C THR A 118 -12.34 -11.49 9.97
N ALA A 119 -11.67 -11.78 8.86
CA ALA A 119 -10.39 -11.15 8.52
C ALA A 119 -10.50 -9.62 8.38
N ILE A 120 -11.58 -9.10 7.78
CA ILE A 120 -11.81 -7.66 7.61
C ILE A 120 -12.23 -6.99 8.93
N THR A 121 -13.09 -7.65 9.72
CA THR A 121 -13.71 -7.04 10.91
C THR A 121 -12.94 -7.26 12.20
N GLY A 122 -11.99 -8.19 12.21
CA GLY A 122 -11.23 -8.59 13.41
C GLY A 122 -12.09 -9.24 14.50
N LYS A 123 -13.34 -9.61 14.19
CA LYS A 123 -14.28 -10.24 15.13
C LYS A 123 -14.56 -11.68 14.68
N PRO A 124 -14.43 -12.68 15.58
CA PRO A 124 -14.83 -14.05 15.29
C PRO A 124 -16.34 -14.15 15.05
#